data_AF-A0A0Q9KTJ0-F1
#
_entry.id   AF-A0A0Q9KTJ0-F1
#
_cell.length_a   1.000
_cell.length_b   1.000
_cell.length_c   1.000
_cell.angle_alpha   90.00
_cell.angle_beta   90.00
_cell.angle_gamma   90.00
#
_symmetry.space_group_name_H-M   'P 1'
#
loop_
_entity.id
_entity.type
_entity.pdbx_description
1 polymer ?
#
loop_
_entity_poly.entity_id
_entity_poly.type
_entity_poly.pdbx_seq_one_letter_code
_entity_poly.pdbx_strand_id
1 'polypeptide(L)' 'MFLAEEAAHTASKIGTFDWFMLAFTILIAIGFVRLLTARPKKNIFAIGFTAVSLGLFLLIDFIMITKVWFA' A
#
# COMPACT_ATOMS: atom_id res chain seq x y z
N MET A 1 -16.17 28.52 -9.57
CA MET A 1 -16.80 27.51 -8.71
C MET A 1 -17.40 26.37 -9.53
N PHE A 2 -18.38 26.62 -10.41
CA PHE A 2 -18.98 25.58 -11.28
C PHE A 2 -17.96 24.73 -12.07
N LEU A 3 -17.01 25.36 -12.77
CA LEU A 3 -15.98 24.64 -13.55
C LEU A 3 -14.95 23.88 -12.70
N ALA A 4 -14.73 24.31 -11.45
CA ALA A 4 -13.84 23.61 -10.52
C ALA A 4 -14.54 22.39 -9.90
N GLU A 5 -15.84 22.48 -9.70
CA GLU A 5 -16.71 21.42 -9.21
C GLU A 5 -16.88 20.30 -10.26
N GLU A 6 -17.00 20.68 -11.53
CA GLU A 6 -17.08 19.75 -12.66
C GLU A 6 -15.73 19.05 -12.96
N ALA A 7 -14.62 19.77 -12.79
CA ALA A 7 -13.27 19.21 -12.89
C ALA A 7 -12.97 18.22 -11.73
N ALA A 8 -13.47 18.47 -10.52
CA ALA A 8 -13.37 17.54 -9.41
C ALA A 8 -14.19 16.26 -9.63
N HIS A 9 -15.31 16.35 -10.35
CA HIS A 9 -16.12 15.20 -10.75
C HIS A 9 -15.49 14.36 -11.88
N THR A 10 -14.61 14.97 -12.68
CA THR A 10 -13.90 14.30 -13.80
C THR A 10 -12.48 13.84 -13.41
N ALA A 11 -11.96 14.29 -12.25
CA ALA A 11 -10.71 13.80 -11.72
C ALA A 11 -10.85 12.32 -11.37
N SER A 12 -10.02 11.49 -12.01
CA SER A 12 -9.95 10.05 -11.76
C SER A 12 -9.82 9.78 -10.25
N LYS A 13 -10.71 8.95 -9.69
CA LYS A 13 -10.62 8.46 -8.31
C LYS A 13 -9.35 7.63 -8.07
N ILE A 14 -8.70 7.21 -9.14
CA ILE A 14 -7.42 6.52 -9.15
C ILE A 14 -6.33 7.54 -9.48
N GLY A 15 -5.48 7.83 -8.49
CA GLY A 15 -4.32 8.70 -8.65
C GLY A 15 -3.06 7.93 -9.04
N THR A 16 -2.07 8.62 -9.58
CA THR A 16 -0.73 8.03 -9.84
C THR A 16 -0.05 7.56 -8.55
N PHE A 17 -0.32 8.23 -7.42
CA PHE A 17 0.23 7.86 -6.12
C PHE A 17 -0.29 6.50 -5.61
N ASP A 18 -1.52 6.13 -5.99
CA ASP A 18 -2.12 4.86 -5.58
C ASP A 18 -1.35 3.66 -6.15
N TRP A 19 -0.89 3.78 -7.41
CA TRP A 19 0.00 2.80 -8.03
C TRP A 19 1.33 2.67 -7.30
N PHE A 20 1.86 3.79 -6.80
CA PHE A 20 3.09 3.80 -6.01
C PHE A 20 2.89 3.11 -4.66
N MET A 21 1.75 3.32 -3.99
CA MET A 21 1.43 2.62 -2.75
C MET A 21 1.37 1.10 -2.95
N LEU A 22 0.64 0.63 -3.96
CA LEU A 22 0.55 -0.81 -4.27
C LEU A 22 1.94 -1.41 -4.58
N ALA A 23 2.76 -0.70 -5.35
CA ALA A 23 4.13 -1.13 -5.63
C ALA A 23 4.96 -1.23 -4.33
N PHE A 24 4.79 -0.28 -3.41
CA PHE A 24 5.46 -0.31 -2.11
C PHE A 24 5.02 -1.49 -1.25
N THR A 25 3.73 -1.81 -1.22
CA THR A 25 3.20 -2.99 -0.53
C THR A 25 3.85 -4.28 -1.06
N ILE A 26 3.98 -4.39 -2.39
CA ILE A 26 4.67 -5.53 -3.03
C ILE A 26 6.14 -5.59 -2.61
N LEU A 27 6.86 -4.45 -2.60
CA LEU A 27 8.25 -4.40 -2.16
C LEU A 27 8.42 -4.82 -0.70
N ILE A 28 7.51 -4.39 0.18
CA ILE A 28 7.49 -4.81 1.59
C ILE A 28 7.25 -6.31 1.70
N ALA A 29 6.31 -6.86 0.92
CA ALA A 29 6.03 -8.30 0.90
C ALA A 29 7.25 -9.11 0.45
N ILE A 30 7.95 -8.68 -0.60
CA ILE A 30 9.20 -9.31 -1.05
C ILE A 30 10.28 -9.22 0.04
N GLY A 31 10.43 -8.05 0.66
CA GLY A 31 11.35 -7.85 1.79
C GLY A 31 11.03 -8.77 2.97
N PHE A 32 9.75 -8.95 3.29
CA PHE A 32 9.28 -9.85 4.34
C PHE A 32 9.65 -11.31 4.05
N VAL A 33 9.37 -11.79 2.82
CA VAL A 33 9.74 -13.15 2.39
C VAL A 33 11.25 -13.35 2.45
N ARG A 34 12.04 -12.35 2.04
CA ARG A 34 13.51 -12.36 2.15
C ARG A 34 13.94 -12.49 3.62
N LEU A 35 13.32 -11.77 4.54
CA LEU A 35 13.62 -11.86 5.97
C LEU A 35 13.26 -13.23 6.56
N LEU A 36 12.17 -13.85 6.11
CA LEU A 36 11.75 -15.19 6.56
C LEU A 36 12.67 -16.30 6.05
N THR A 37 13.24 -16.14 4.86
CA THR A 37 14.14 -17.11 4.22
C THR A 37 15.61 -16.89 4.56
N ALA A 38 15.96 -15.78 5.23
CA ALA A 38 17.31 -15.50 5.68
C ALA A 38 17.85 -16.59 6.64
N ARG A 39 19.04 -17.11 6.34
CA ARG A 39 19.79 -18.09 7.15
C ARG A 39 21.28 -17.66 7.23
N PRO A 40 22.01 -17.98 8.31
CA PRO A 40 21.58 -18.74 9.49
C PRO A 40 20.93 -17.91 10.61
N LYS A 41 21.19 -16.60 10.68
CA LYS A 41 20.64 -15.72 11.72
C LYS A 41 19.42 -14.95 11.20
N LYS A 42 18.29 -15.14 11.86
CA LYS A 42 17.06 -14.39 11.63
C LYS A 42 16.99 -13.16 12.53
N ASN A 43 16.62 -12.01 11.96
CA ASN A 43 16.34 -10.81 12.73
C ASN A 43 14.84 -10.79 13.08
N ILE A 44 14.49 -11.32 14.25
CA ILE A 44 13.10 -11.44 14.71
C ILE A 44 12.44 -10.06 14.86
N PHE A 45 13.18 -9.06 15.31
CA PHE A 45 12.67 -7.69 15.41
C PHE A 45 12.28 -7.13 14.04
N ALA A 46 13.17 -7.27 13.05
CA ALA A 46 12.88 -6.81 11.70
C ALA A 46 11.72 -7.60 11.08
N ILE A 47 11.63 -8.92 11.31
CA ILE A 47 10.49 -9.73 10.86
C ILE A 47 9.18 -9.18 11.45
N GLY A 48 9.15 -8.93 12.76
CA GLY A 48 7.97 -8.37 13.42
C GLY A 48 7.60 -6.98 12.90
N PHE A 49 8.58 -6.10 12.77
CA PHE A 49 8.37 -4.74 12.24
C PHE A 49 7.83 -4.79 10.81
N THR A 50 8.48 -5.55 9.92
CA THR A 50 8.04 -5.67 8.52
C THR A 50 6.66 -6.33 8.43
N ALA A 51 6.31 -7.29 9.29
CA ALA A 51 4.97 -7.86 9.33
C ALA A 51 3.90 -6.82 9.68
N VAL A 52 4.15 -5.98 10.70
CA VAL A 52 3.22 -4.91 11.10
C VAL A 52 3.09 -3.87 9.99
N SER A 53 4.21 -3.45 9.39
CA SER A 53 4.19 -2.53 8.24
C SER A 53 3.40 -3.10 7.06
N LEU A 54 3.62 -4.39 6.73
CA LEU A 54 2.89 -5.06 5.64
C LEU A 54 1.39 -5.10 5.92
N GLY A 55 0.99 -5.42 7.16
CA GLY A 55 -0.42 -5.42 7.57
C GLY A 55 -1.05 -4.03 7.46
N LEU A 56 -0.33 -2.99 7.89
CA LEU A 56 -0.81 -1.60 7.79
C LEU A 56 -0.99 -1.16 6.32
N PHE A 57 -0.01 -1.47 5.47
CA PHE A 57 -0.09 -1.13 4.03
C PHE A 57 -1.24 -1.87 3.34
N LEU A 58 -1.42 -3.17 3.61
CA LEU A 58 -2.56 -3.93 3.09
C LEU A 58 -3.91 -3.37 3.54
N LEU A 59 -4.01 -2.88 4.79
CA LEU A 59 -5.23 -2.23 5.28
C LEU A 59 -5.51 -0.92 4.53
N ILE A 60 -4.49 -0.09 4.33
CA ILE A 60 -4.61 1.16 3.58
C ILE A 60 -5.01 0.86 2.12
N ASP A 61 -4.36 -0.11 1.47
CA ASP A 61 -4.70 -0.55 0.12
C ASP A 61 -6.14 -1.04 0.03
N PHE A 62 -6.61 -1.79 1.02
CA PHE A 62 -7.99 -2.24 1.09
C PHE A 62 -8.98 -1.08 1.17
N ILE A 63 -8.71 -0.08 2.04
CA ILE A 63 -9.56 1.12 2.15
C ILE A 63 -9.54 1.92 0.84
N MET A 64 -8.35 2.12 0.26
CA MET A 64 -8.19 2.83 -1.01
C MET A 64 -9.02 2.17 -2.12
N ILE A 65 -8.86 0.87 -2.33
CA ILE A 65 -9.60 0.15 -3.38
C ILE A 65 -11.11 0.15 -3.09
N THR A 66 -11.53 -0.19 -1.87
CA THR A 66 -12.96 -0.41 -1.58
C THR A 66 -13.75 0.85 -1.29
N LYS A 67 -13.13 1.89 -0.74
CA LYS A 67 -13.80 3.12 -0.29
C LYS A 67 -13.44 4.35 -1.10
N VAL A 68 -12.35 4.34 -1.87
CA VAL A 68 -11.97 5.47 -2.72
C VAL A 68 -12.23 5.16 -4.18
N TRP A 69 -11.69 4.05 -4.69
CA TRP A 69 -11.85 3.68 -6.10
C TRP A 69 -13.28 3.22 -6.44
N PHE A 70 -13.93 2.48 -5.54
CA PHE A 70 -15.28 1.95 -5.73
C PHE A 70 -16.40 2.73 -5.04
N ALA A 71 -16.09 3.81 -4.31
CA ALA A 71 -17.09 4.80 -3.92
C ALA A 71 -17.50 5.65 -5.13
#